data_AF-X1LS53-F1
#
_entry.id   AF-X1LS53-F1
#
_cell.length_a   1.000
_cell.length_b   1.000
_cell.length_c   1.000
_cell.angle_alpha   90.00
_cell.angle_beta   90.00
_cell.angle_gamma   90.00
#
_symmetry.space_group_name_H-M   'P 1'
#
loop_
_entity.id
_entity.type
_entity.pdbx_description
1 polymer ?
#
loop_
_entity_poly.entity_id
_entity_poly.type
_entity_poly.pdbx_seq_one_letter_code
_entity_poly.pdbx_strand_id
1 'polypeptide(L)'
;MSKALSAYEKETIISFNKAEDIAHIFTYEKIWQKHLEGKLGLKPVMDNGFGGKEYEIEKKRIRPPRAPVRLSAEARAKLTKRMKDMPQKRVLQSKTTAATAKSDNKNKSRENPINQQLMTIK
;
A
#
# COMPACT_ATOMS: atom_id res chain seq x y z
N MET A 1 19.29 -5.58 21.09
CA MET A 1 18.45 -6.62 20.45
C MET A 1 17.00 -6.34 20.81
N SER A 2 16.26 -5.60 19.98
CA SER A 2 14.83 -5.37 20.24
C SER A 2 14.07 -6.67 19.98
N LYS A 3 13.55 -7.29 21.04
CA LYS A 3 12.69 -8.48 20.94
C LYS A 3 11.52 -8.15 20.02
N ALA A 4 11.48 -8.76 18.84
CA ALA A 4 10.39 -8.54 17.90
C ALA A 4 9.12 -9.13 18.52
N LEU A 5 8.14 -8.28 18.79
CA LEU A 5 6.84 -8.70 19.30
C LEU A 5 6.27 -9.79 18.37
N SER A 6 5.85 -10.90 18.98
CA SER A 6 5.15 -12.00 18.35
C SER A 6 3.85 -11.52 17.71
N ALA A 7 3.28 -12.30 16.79
CA ALA A 7 2.01 -11.95 16.16
C ALA A 7 0.88 -11.78 17.19
N TYR A 8 0.92 -12.54 18.30
CA TYR A 8 -0.02 -12.41 19.40
C TYR A 8 0.13 -11.09 20.15
N GLU A 9 1.35 -10.61 20.36
CA GLU A 9 1.59 -9.33 21.03
C GLU A 9 1.24 -8.11 20.16
N LYS A 10 1.10 -8.29 18.84
CA LYS A 10 0.72 -7.24 17.89
C LYS A 10 -0.80 -7.17 17.74
N GLU A 11 -1.46 -6.77 18.81
CA GLU A 11 -2.92 -6.64 18.80
C GLU A 11 -3.38 -5.32 18.19
N THR A 12 -4.61 -5.33 17.66
CA THR A 12 -5.38 -4.14 17.35
C THR A 12 -6.69 -4.22 18.12
N ILE A 13 -6.87 -3.30 19.08
CA ILE A 13 -8.03 -3.22 19.96
C ILE A 13 -8.82 -1.98 19.57
N ILE A 14 -10.11 -2.17 19.28
CA ILE A 14 -11.04 -1.08 18.97
C ILE A 14 -12.08 -1.04 20.09
N SER A 15 -11.97 -0.05 20.95
CA SER A 15 -12.89 0.19 22.06
C SER A 15 -14.09 1.00 21.56
N PHE A 16 -15.27 0.37 21.55
CA PHE A 16 -16.52 0.96 21.08
C PHE A 16 -17.58 0.94 22.20
N ASN A 17 -17.68 2.01 22.98
CA ASN A 17 -18.72 2.19 24.00
C ASN A 17 -20.05 2.69 23.36
N LYS A 18 -21.20 2.55 24.02
CA LYS A 18 -22.45 3.21 23.62
C LYS A 18 -22.62 4.63 24.18
N ALA A 19 -21.91 4.96 25.27
CA ALA A 19 -22.10 6.23 25.97
C ALA A 19 -21.51 7.44 25.21
N GLU A 20 -20.38 7.24 24.53
CA GLU A 20 -19.63 8.32 23.88
C GLU A 20 -19.82 8.30 22.36
N ASP A 21 -19.46 9.38 21.68
CA ASP A 21 -19.41 9.43 20.21
C ASP A 21 -18.03 9.09 19.64
N ILE A 22 -17.03 8.90 20.51
CA ILE A 22 -15.62 8.67 20.15
C ILE A 22 -15.24 7.21 20.47
N ALA A 23 -14.56 6.57 19.53
CA ALA A 23 -13.95 5.25 19.68
C ALA A 23 -12.44 5.39 19.79
N HIS A 24 -11.85 4.53 20.62
CA HIS A 24 -10.41 4.45 20.81
C HIS A 24 -9.87 3.25 20.03
N ILE A 25 -8.81 3.47 19.26
CA ILE A 25 -8.13 2.41 18.52
C ILE A 25 -6.70 2.34 19.01
N PHE A 26 -6.35 1.23 19.65
CA PHE A 26 -4.98 0.91 19.99
C PHE A 26 -4.44 -0.14 19.00
N THR A 27 -3.31 0.13 18.36
CA THR A 27 -2.78 -0.77 17.33
C THR A 27 -1.25 -0.77 17.25
N TYR A 28 -0.69 -1.97 17.16
CA TYR A 28 0.71 -2.20 16.76
C TYR A 28 0.88 -2.36 15.24
N GLU A 29 -0.22 -2.49 14.48
CA GLU A 29 -0.14 -2.75 13.04
C GLU A 29 0.19 -1.48 12.25
N LYS A 30 1.33 -1.48 11.58
CA LYS A 30 1.78 -0.35 10.75
C LYS A 30 0.81 0.01 9.62
N ILE A 31 0.04 -0.95 9.12
CA ILE A 31 -0.96 -0.71 8.05
C ILE A 31 -2.09 0.16 8.61
N TRP A 32 -2.59 -0.17 9.80
CA TRP A 32 -3.58 0.64 10.50
C TRP A 32 -3.03 2.03 10.84
N GLN A 33 -1.83 2.11 11.42
CA GLN A 33 -1.20 3.40 11.74
C GLN A 33 -1.08 4.29 10.49
N LYS A 34 -0.61 3.75 9.35
CA LYS A 34 -0.54 4.50 8.09
C LYS A 34 -1.92 4.92 7.56
N HIS A 35 -2.94 4.10 7.76
CA HIS A 35 -4.30 4.44 7.34
C HIS A 35 -4.89 5.55 8.20
N LEU A 36 -4.76 5.42 9.52
CA LEU A 36 -5.25 6.38 10.51
C LEU A 36 -4.55 7.73 10.37
N GLU A 37 -3.22 7.73 10.31
CA GLU A 37 -2.43 8.96 10.17
C GLU A 37 -2.53 9.54 8.75
N GLY A 38 -2.35 8.72 7.71
CA GLY A 38 -2.21 9.21 6.34
C GLY A 38 -3.53 9.47 5.62
N LYS A 39 -4.53 8.59 5.76
CA LYS A 39 -5.83 8.76 5.07
C LYS A 39 -6.83 9.52 5.92
N LEU A 40 -6.83 9.32 7.23
CA LEU A 40 -7.79 9.95 8.13
C LEU A 40 -7.22 11.21 8.82
N GLY A 41 -5.91 11.45 8.74
CA GLY A 41 -5.28 12.63 9.33
C GLY A 41 -5.27 12.62 10.86
N LEU A 42 -5.48 11.46 11.48
CA LEU A 42 -5.56 11.33 12.93
C LEU A 42 -4.15 11.36 13.52
N LYS A 43 -4.00 12.09 14.62
CA LYS A 43 -2.77 12.08 15.40
C LYS A 43 -2.87 11.02 16.49
N PRO A 44 -1.78 10.30 16.79
CA PRO A 44 -1.78 9.40 17.92
C PRO A 44 -1.91 10.22 19.21
N VAL A 45 -2.83 9.81 20.08
CA VAL A 45 -3.03 10.39 21.41
C VAL A 45 -1.93 9.89 22.36
N MET A 46 -1.50 8.64 22.17
CA MET A 46 -0.44 8.02 22.94
C MET A 46 0.45 7.14 22.05
N ASP A 47 1.74 7.11 22.38
CA ASP A 47 2.70 6.14 21.87
C ASP A 47 3.29 5.38 23.07
N ASN A 48 3.17 4.05 23.05
CA ASN A 48 3.68 3.19 24.11
C ASN A 48 5.20 3.00 24.04
N GLY A 49 5.90 3.59 23.07
CA GLY A 49 7.37 3.47 22.89
C GLY A 49 7.82 2.10 22.35
N PHE A 50 6.95 1.10 22.37
CA PHE A 50 7.16 -0.22 21.77
C PHE A 50 6.49 -0.36 20.39
N GLY A 51 6.08 0.75 19.78
CA GLY A 51 5.47 0.81 18.46
C GLY A 51 3.95 0.67 18.44
N GLY A 52 3.31 0.59 19.61
CA GLY A 52 1.86 0.64 19.76
C GLY A 52 1.40 2.09 19.88
N LYS A 53 0.39 2.46 19.10
CA LYS A 53 -0.17 3.81 19.10
C LYS A 53 -1.67 3.77 19.35
N GLU A 54 -2.16 4.75 20.11
CA GLU A 54 -3.58 4.95 20.35
C GLU A 54 -4.10 6.14 19.57
N TYR A 55 -5.30 6.00 19.01
CA TYR A 55 -5.97 7.03 18.22
C TYR A 55 -7.42 7.18 18.66
N GLU A 56 -7.92 8.40 18.60
CA GLU A 56 -9.32 8.71 18.75
C GLU A 56 -9.98 8.91 17.38
N ILE A 57 -11.14 8.28 17.18
CA ILE A 57 -11.91 8.41 15.96
C ILE A 57 -13.40 8.51 16.26
N GLU A 58 -14.10 9.38 15.54
CA GLU A 58 -15.56 9.46 15.59
C GLU A 58 -16.18 8.11 15.18
N LYS A 59 -17.11 7.59 15.98
CA LYS A 59 -17.79 6.29 15.73
C LYS A 59 -18.46 6.22 14.37
N LYS A 60 -18.95 7.35 13.86
CA LYS A 60 -19.58 7.47 12.53
C LYS A 60 -18.65 7.04 11.38
N ARG A 61 -17.33 7.08 11.58
CA ARG A 61 -16.33 6.69 10.58
C ARG A 61 -16.01 5.20 10.61
N ILE A 62 -16.23 4.52 11.75
CA ILE A 62 -16.05 3.07 11.84
C ILE A 62 -17.33 2.41 11.32
N ARG A 63 -17.26 1.85 10.11
CA ARG A 63 -18.39 1.08 9.58
C ARG A 63 -18.47 -0.27 10.28
N PRO A 64 -19.67 -0.72 10.71
CA PRO A 64 -19.83 -2.05 11.27
C PRO A 64 -19.42 -3.11 10.24
N PRO A 65 -18.92 -4.27 10.68
CA PRO A 65 -18.58 -5.37 9.79
C PRO A 65 -19.78 -5.71 8.91
N ARG A 66 -19.58 -5.63 7.59
CA ARG A 66 -20.60 -6.00 6.60
C ARG A 66 -20.35 -7.41 6.12
N ALA A 67 -21.42 -8.20 5.99
CA ALA A 67 -21.33 -9.52 5.39
C ALA A 67 -20.71 -9.40 3.98
N PRO A 68 -19.78 -10.31 3.60
CA PRO A 68 -19.23 -10.33 2.27
C PRO A 68 -20.35 -10.42 1.22
N VAL A 69 -20.39 -9.45 0.31
CA VAL A 69 -21.38 -9.46 -0.77
C VAL A 69 -21.02 -10.59 -1.74
N ARG A 70 -21.80 -11.67 -1.71
CA ARG A 70 -21.74 -12.73 -2.71
C ARG A 70 -22.49 -12.27 -3.95
N LEU A 71 -21.74 -11.74 -4.92
CA LEU A 71 -22.30 -11.45 -6.24
C LEU A 71 -22.75 -12.77 -6.90
N SER A 72 -23.94 -12.78 -7.49
CA SER A 72 -24.37 -13.88 -8.36
C SER A 72 -23.41 -14.03 -9.55
N ALA A 73 -23.39 -15.22 -10.16
CA ALA A 73 -22.54 -15.48 -11.33
C ALA A 73 -22.79 -14.49 -12.47
N GLU A 74 -24.05 -14.12 -12.70
CA GLU A 74 -24.45 -13.13 -13.70
C GLU A 74 -23.97 -11.71 -13.35
N ALA A 75 -24.09 -11.31 -12.09
CA ALA A 75 -23.62 -10.01 -11.62
C ALA A 75 -22.10 -9.89 -11.72
N ARG A 76 -21.37 -10.97 -11.42
CA ARG A 76 -19.93 -11.09 -11.66
C ARG A 76 -19.59 -10.99 -13.14
N ALA A 77 -20.27 -11.74 -14.01
CA ALA A 77 -20.02 -11.71 -15.45
C ALA A 77 -20.27 -10.31 -16.06
N LYS A 78 -21.33 -9.62 -15.62
CA LYS A 78 -21.64 -8.25 -16.05
C LYS A 78 -20.59 -7.25 -15.58
N LEU A 79 -20.05 -7.41 -14.37
CA LEU A 79 -18.95 -6.60 -13.85
C LEU A 79 -17.67 -6.82 -14.67
N THR A 80 -17.30 -8.08 -14.93
CA THR A 80 -16.11 -8.41 -15.72
C THR A 80 -16.19 -7.86 -17.14
N LYS A 81 -17.35 -7.97 -17.80
CA LYS A 81 -17.58 -7.35 -19.12
C LYS A 81 -17.38 -5.84 -19.07
N ARG A 82 -17.99 -5.14 -18.11
CA ARG A 82 -17.82 -3.69 -17.91
C ARG A 82 -16.37 -3.28 -17.67
N MET A 83 -15.59 -4.07 -16.92
CA MET A 83 -14.17 -3.77 -16.69
C MET A 83 -13.34 -3.97 -17.96
N LYS A 84 -13.67 -4.96 -18.80
CA LYS A 84 -13.00 -5.21 -20.08
C LYS A 84 -13.30 -4.11 -21.11
N ASP A 85 -14.53 -3.60 -21.09
CA ASP A 85 -14.98 -2.56 -22.01
C ASP A 85 -14.59 -1.14 -21.54
N MET A 86 -13.99 -0.99 -20.36
CA MET A 86 -13.51 0.30 -19.86
C MET A 86 -12.20 0.67 -20.58
N PRO A 87 -12.17 1.74 -21.39
CA PRO A 87 -10.95 2.15 -22.06
C PRO A 87 -9.91 2.59 -21.03
N GLN A 88 -8.72 1.97 -21.05
CA GLN A 88 -7.54 2.41 -20.27
C GLN A 88 -6.98 3.74 -20.81
N LYS A 89 -7.80 4.78 -20.96
CA LYS A 89 -7.35 6.12 -21.32
C LYS A 89 -7.39 7.00 -20.08
N ARG A 90 -6.25 7.04 -19.40
CA ARG A 90 -5.55 8.26 -18.99
C ARG A 90 -4.15 7.86 -18.53
N VAL A 91 -3.28 7.65 -19.52
CA VAL A 91 -1.85 7.91 -19.31
C VAL A 91 -1.77 9.39 -18.95
N LEU A 92 -1.54 9.70 -17.68
CA LEU A 92 -1.13 11.05 -17.26
C LEU A 92 0.18 11.33 -17.98
N GLN A 93 0.11 12.07 -19.09
CA GLN A 93 1.28 12.55 -19.80
C GLN A 93 2.02 13.51 -18.86
N SER A 94 3.11 13.03 -18.25
CA SER A 94 4.09 13.91 -17.63
C SER A 94 4.71 14.77 -18.73
N LYS A 95 4.30 16.03 -18.84
CA LYS A 95 4.99 17.03 -19.66
C LYS A 95 6.34 17.31 -19.01
N THR A 96 7.39 16.64 -19.47
CA THR A 96 8.76 17.04 -19.18
C THR A 96 9.10 18.22 -20.09
N THR A 97 9.15 19.43 -19.54
CA THR A 97 9.72 20.59 -20.23
C THR A 97 11.24 20.42 -20.31
N ALA A 98 11.76 20.36 -21.54
CA ALA A 98 13.18 20.34 -21.83
C ALA A 98 13.83 21.67 -21.40
N ALA A 99 14.89 21.59 -20.60
CA ALA A 99 15.90 22.64 -20.48
C ALA A 99 17.19 22.11 -21.09
N THR A 100 17.65 22.84 -22.11
CA THR A 100 18.81 22.62 -22.95
C THR A 100 20.12 22.68 -22.15
N ALA A 101 20.99 21.67 -22.27
CA ALA A 101 22.44 21.85 -22.14
C ALA A 101 23.14 20.74 -22.94
N LYS A 102 23.77 21.15 -24.04
CA LYS A 102 24.65 20.31 -24.88
C LYS A 102 25.97 20.07 -24.13
N SER A 103 26.54 18.87 -24.24
CA SER A 103 27.89 18.71 -24.78
C SER A 103 28.17 17.26 -25.16
N ASP A 104 28.78 17.13 -26.33
CA ASP A 104 29.16 15.94 -27.08
C ASP A 104 30.03 14.92 -26.32
N ASN A 105 29.83 13.62 -26.59
CA ASN A 105 30.97 12.77 -26.98
C ASN A 105 30.58 11.50 -27.75
N LYS A 106 30.82 11.57 -29.06
CA LYS A 106 31.40 10.58 -29.98
C LYS A 106 31.27 9.07 -29.69
N ASN A 107 30.47 8.41 -30.52
CA ASN A 107 30.36 6.96 -30.73
C ASN A 107 31.69 6.27 -31.09
N LYS A 108 31.88 5.04 -30.59
CA LYS A 108 32.73 4.00 -31.22
C LYS A 108 32.07 2.61 -31.13
N SER A 109 31.73 2.08 -32.31
CA SER A 109 31.76 0.69 -32.79
C SER A 109 31.74 -0.45 -31.76
N ARG A 110 30.68 -1.29 -31.79
CA ARG A 110 30.65 -2.62 -32.47
C ARG A 110 31.70 -3.60 -31.91
N GLU A 111 31.24 -4.59 -31.14
CA GLU A 111 31.32 -6.03 -31.43
C GLU A 111 31.03 -6.86 -30.16
N ASN A 112 30.00 -7.71 -30.26
CA ASN A 112 29.71 -8.80 -29.33
C ASN A 112 30.69 -9.96 -29.62
N PRO A 113 31.28 -10.59 -28.60
CA PRO A 113 31.67 -11.98 -28.68
C PRO A 113 30.81 -12.82 -27.71
N ILE A 114 29.82 -13.49 -28.28
CA ILE A 114 29.20 -14.69 -27.66
C ILE A 114 30.13 -15.87 -27.96
N ASN A 115 30.41 -16.66 -26.93
CA ASN A 115 30.91 -18.05 -26.96
C ASN A 115 32.26 -18.33 -27.62
N GLN A 116 33.34 -18.37 -26.81
CA GLN A 116 34.37 -19.41 -26.91
C GLN A 116 35.01 -19.67 -25.54
N GLN A 117 34.50 -20.65 -24.78
CA GLN A 117 35.38 -21.57 -24.05
C GLN A 117 34.67 -22.89 -23.80
N LEU A 118 34.76 -23.74 -24.83
CA LEU A 118 34.67 -25.18 -24.70
C LEU A 118 35.84 -25.69 -23.86
N MET A 119 35.52 -26.70 -23.05
CA MET A 119 36.33 -27.89 -22.84
C MET A 119 37.53 -27.82 -21.89
N THR A 120 37.31 -28.54 -20.77
CA THR A 120 38.23 -29.56 -20.24
C THR A 120 39.35 -29.03 -19.37
N ILE A 121 39.42 -29.52 -18.12
CA ILE A 121 40.54 -30.31 -17.59
C ILE A 121 40.06 -30.97 -16.29
N LYS A 122 40.03 -32.31 -16.36
CA LYS A 122 40.27 -33.36 -15.35
C LYS A 122 39.90 -33.12 -13.89
#